data_AF-Q3KZI2-F1
#
_entry.id   AF-Q3KZI2-F1
#
_cell.length_a   1.000
_cell.length_b   1.000
_cell.length_c   1.000
_cell.angle_alpha   90.00
_cell.angle_beta   90.00
_cell.angle_gamma   90.00
#
_symmetry.space_group_name_H-M   'P 1'
#
loop_
_entity.id
_entity.type
_entity.pdbx_description
1 polymer ?
#
loop_
_entity_poly.entity_id
_entity_poly.type
_entity_poly.pdbx_seq_one_letter_code
_entity_poly.pdbx_strand_id
1 'polypeptide(L)'
;YIVAFKQARRRDDDIAIVNAAINVSFEQKSNIVAEISMAFGGMAPTTVLAPRTSQLMAGQEWSHQLAERVAESLCTELPLAASAPGGMIAYRRALVVSLFFKAYLAISLKLSKSGITSSDALPSEERSGAEIFHTPVLKSAQLFERVCSDQPTCDPIGRPQVHAAALKQATGEAIYTDDIPRMDGEVYLAFVLSTKPRAKITKLDASAALAMEGVHQFFCYKDLTEHENEVGPVFHDEHVFAAGEVHCYGQIVGAIAADN
;
A
#
# COMPACT_ATOMS: atom_id res chain seq x y z
N TYR A 1 -22.70 20.03 -1.98
CA TYR A 1 -21.56 19.76 -1.07
C TYR A 1 -20.84 18.51 -1.55
N ILE A 2 -19.51 18.54 -1.59
CA ILE A 2 -18.68 17.38 -1.99
C ILE A 2 -17.70 17.06 -0.86
N VAL A 3 -17.53 15.78 -0.57
CA VAL A 3 -16.50 15.24 0.34
C VAL A 3 -15.92 13.96 -0.26
N ALA A 4 -14.65 13.71 0.02
CA ALA A 4 -13.96 12.50 -0.41
C ALA A 4 -13.09 11.96 0.73
N PHE A 5 -12.99 10.64 0.78
CA PHE A 5 -12.25 9.92 1.82
C PHE A 5 -11.47 8.77 1.22
N LYS A 6 -10.34 8.46 1.84
CA LYS A 6 -9.48 7.32 1.50
C LYS A 6 -9.03 6.66 2.79
N GLN A 7 -9.18 5.34 2.86
CA GLN A 7 -8.53 4.51 3.87
C GLN A 7 -7.50 3.61 3.18
N ALA A 8 -6.29 3.59 3.72
CA ALA A 8 -5.18 2.74 3.29
C ALA A 8 -4.40 2.24 4.51
N ARG A 9 -3.36 1.42 4.34
CA ARG A 9 -2.52 0.97 5.48
C ARG A 9 -1.58 2.07 5.93
N ARG A 10 -1.10 2.88 4.99
CA ARG A 10 -0.32 4.10 5.21
C ARG A 10 -1.09 5.29 4.66
N ARG A 11 -0.81 6.47 5.21
CA ARG A 11 -1.52 7.70 4.83
C ARG A 11 -1.17 8.12 3.40
N ASP A 12 0.13 8.17 3.14
CA ASP A 12 0.72 8.62 1.89
C ASP A 12 1.30 7.42 1.14
N ASP A 13 1.33 7.54 -0.19
CA ASP A 13 1.89 6.54 -1.12
C ASP A 13 1.43 5.09 -0.87
N ASP A 14 0.11 4.92 -0.76
CA ASP A 14 -0.50 3.61 -0.57
C ASP A 14 -1.81 3.46 -1.37
N ILE A 15 -2.10 2.24 -1.79
CA ILE A 15 -3.33 1.91 -2.50
C ILE A 15 -4.49 1.95 -1.50
N ALA A 16 -5.62 2.54 -1.93
CA ALA A 16 -6.81 2.58 -1.09
C ALA A 16 -7.37 1.17 -0.85
N ILE A 17 -7.62 0.83 0.42
CA ILE A 17 -8.41 -0.35 0.81
C ILE A 17 -9.88 -0.11 0.43
N VAL A 18 -10.41 1.05 0.84
CA VAL A 18 -11.68 1.61 0.38
C VAL A 18 -11.50 3.11 0.28
N ASN A 19 -12.03 3.70 -0.78
CA ASN A 19 -12.21 5.15 -0.89
C ASN A 19 -13.66 5.46 -1.25
N ALA A 20 -14.09 6.67 -0.94
CA ALA A 20 -15.43 7.14 -1.20
C ALA A 20 -15.41 8.59 -1.67
N ALA A 21 -16.28 8.92 -2.62
CA ALA A 21 -16.57 10.29 -3.02
C ALA A 21 -18.08 10.48 -2.98
N ILE A 22 -18.54 11.51 -2.26
CA ILE A 22 -19.95 11.77 -2.02
C ILE A 22 -20.23 13.22 -2.44
N ASN A 23 -21.16 13.37 -3.38
CA ASN A 23 -21.66 14.65 -3.87
C ASN A 23 -23.15 14.73 -3.58
N VAL A 24 -23.58 15.71 -2.79
CA VAL A 24 -24.99 15.92 -2.42
C VAL A 24 -25.42 17.36 -2.69
N SER A 25 -26.60 17.54 -3.27
CA SER A 25 -27.31 18.81 -3.35
C SER A 25 -28.57 18.77 -2.49
N PHE A 26 -28.89 19.90 -1.89
CA PHE A 26 -30.10 20.08 -1.06
C PHE A 26 -31.07 21.01 -1.75
N GLU A 27 -32.35 20.93 -1.39
CA GLU A 27 -33.36 21.91 -1.79
C GLU A 27 -33.04 23.30 -1.20
N GLN A 28 -33.68 24.33 -1.75
CA GLN A 28 -33.35 25.71 -1.40
C GLN A 28 -33.54 25.98 0.10
N LYS A 29 -32.44 26.37 0.76
CA LYS A 29 -32.38 26.74 2.19
C LYS A 29 -32.92 25.65 3.13
N SER A 30 -32.83 24.38 2.75
CA SER A 30 -33.22 23.26 3.59
C SER A 30 -32.09 22.23 3.71
N ASN A 31 -32.31 21.26 4.58
CA ASN A 31 -31.50 20.03 4.71
C ASN A 31 -32.16 18.84 4.00
N ILE A 32 -33.12 19.08 3.10
CA ILE A 32 -33.79 18.04 2.32
C ILE A 32 -32.94 17.74 1.08
N VAL A 33 -32.57 16.47 0.90
CA VAL A 33 -31.70 16.03 -0.20
C VAL A 33 -32.45 16.14 -1.52
N ALA A 34 -31.96 16.98 -2.43
CA ALA A 34 -32.48 17.07 -3.79
C ALA A 34 -31.90 15.95 -4.68
N GLU A 35 -30.58 15.76 -4.61
CA GLU A 35 -29.86 14.71 -5.35
C GLU A 35 -28.61 14.32 -4.58
N ILE A 36 -28.23 13.04 -4.65
CA ILE A 36 -26.95 12.55 -4.13
C ILE A 36 -26.35 11.52 -5.07
N SER A 37 -25.03 11.56 -5.21
CA SER A 37 -24.24 10.56 -5.91
C SER A 37 -23.10 10.12 -5.01
N MET A 38 -22.96 8.80 -4.84
CA MET A 38 -21.93 8.18 -4.01
C MET A 38 -21.15 7.17 -4.83
N ALA A 39 -19.84 7.37 -4.92
CA ALA A 39 -18.91 6.49 -5.59
C ALA A 39 -17.95 5.84 -4.58
N PHE A 40 -17.69 4.55 -4.75
CA PHE A 40 -16.81 3.75 -3.89
C PHE A 40 -15.79 2.98 -4.73
N GLY A 41 -14.52 3.01 -4.31
CA GLY A 41 -13.46 2.14 -4.81
C GLY A 41 -13.05 1.11 -3.75
N GLY A 42 -12.42 0.03 -4.18
CA GLY A 42 -12.05 -1.10 -3.31
C GLY A 42 -13.20 -2.08 -2.99
N MET A 43 -14.40 -1.81 -3.53
CA MET A 43 -15.60 -2.64 -3.37
C MET A 43 -15.91 -3.53 -4.58
N ALA A 44 -15.22 -3.32 -5.70
CA ALA A 44 -15.35 -4.10 -6.94
C ALA A 44 -14.05 -3.95 -7.78
N PRO A 45 -13.89 -4.68 -8.90
CA PRO A 45 -12.75 -4.51 -9.81
C PRO A 45 -12.63 -3.09 -10.39
N THR A 46 -13.74 -2.35 -10.45
CA THR A 46 -13.81 -0.95 -10.87
C THR A 46 -14.50 -0.12 -9.80
N THR A 47 -14.44 1.21 -9.91
CA THR A 47 -15.28 2.11 -9.12
C THR A 47 -16.76 1.79 -9.35
N VAL A 48 -17.53 1.76 -8.27
CA VAL A 48 -18.97 1.47 -8.28
C VAL A 48 -19.75 2.60 -7.65
N LEU A 49 -20.98 2.81 -8.13
CA LEU A 49 -21.94 3.74 -7.55
C LEU A 49 -22.93 2.99 -6.66
N ALA A 50 -23.59 3.71 -5.76
CA ALA A 50 -24.70 3.20 -4.95
C ALA A 50 -26.04 3.85 -5.34
N PRO A 51 -26.58 3.60 -6.55
CA PRO A 51 -27.76 4.30 -7.07
C PRO A 51 -29.04 4.01 -6.30
N ARG A 52 -29.28 2.79 -5.80
CA ARG A 52 -30.49 2.47 -5.03
C ARG A 52 -30.50 3.18 -3.68
N THR A 53 -29.36 3.19 -3.00
CA THR A 53 -29.19 3.96 -1.78
C THR A 53 -29.32 5.47 -2.06
N SER A 54 -28.79 5.95 -3.18
CA SER A 54 -28.92 7.37 -3.56
C SER A 54 -30.38 7.76 -3.80
N GLN A 55 -31.17 6.90 -4.46
CA GLN A 55 -32.61 7.09 -4.65
C GLN A 55 -33.38 7.09 -3.34
N LEU A 56 -33.01 6.21 -2.38
CA LEU A 56 -33.62 6.18 -1.04
C LEU A 56 -33.44 7.51 -0.30
N MET A 57 -32.35 8.22 -0.55
CA MET A 57 -32.04 9.48 0.12
C MET A 57 -32.74 10.69 -0.50
N ALA A 58 -33.14 10.64 -1.77
CA ALA A 58 -33.80 11.75 -2.44
C ALA A 58 -35.11 12.13 -1.73
N GLY A 59 -35.32 13.42 -1.49
CA GLY A 59 -36.46 13.97 -0.76
C GLY A 59 -36.46 13.69 0.75
N GLN A 60 -35.41 13.07 1.30
CA GLN A 60 -35.29 12.83 2.73
C GLN A 60 -34.51 13.96 3.42
N GLU A 61 -34.82 14.16 4.71
CA GLU A 61 -34.08 15.08 5.57
C GLU A 61 -32.70 14.50 5.94
N TRP A 62 -31.66 15.33 5.87
CA TRP A 62 -30.29 14.98 6.31
C TRP A 62 -30.19 14.86 7.83
N SER A 63 -30.59 13.70 8.35
CA SER A 63 -30.72 13.43 9.79
C SER A 63 -29.99 12.13 10.20
N HIS A 64 -29.87 11.91 11.51
CA HIS A 64 -29.29 10.68 12.05
C HIS A 64 -30.07 9.44 11.61
N GLN A 65 -31.40 9.53 11.56
CA GLN A 65 -32.27 8.44 11.09
C GLN A 65 -32.02 8.11 9.62
N LEU A 66 -31.77 9.11 8.77
CA LEU A 66 -31.37 8.88 7.39
C LEU A 66 -30.02 8.16 7.33
N ALA A 67 -29.06 8.55 8.19
CA ALA A 67 -27.74 7.94 8.20
C ALA A 67 -27.77 6.44 8.56
N GLU A 68 -28.59 6.04 9.53
CA GLU A 68 -28.81 4.63 9.89
C GLU A 68 -29.42 3.83 8.74
N ARG A 69 -30.49 4.35 8.12
CA ARG A 69 -31.14 3.69 6.96
C ARG A 69 -30.17 3.53 5.78
N VAL A 70 -29.31 4.53 5.55
CA VAL A 70 -28.29 4.47 4.51
C VAL A 70 -27.23 3.43 4.83
N ALA A 71 -26.81 3.30 6.09
CA ALA A 71 -25.85 2.28 6.51
C ALA A 71 -26.35 0.85 6.18
N GLU A 72 -27.62 0.57 6.47
CA GLU A 72 -28.26 -0.71 6.14
C GLU A 72 -28.39 -0.95 4.63
N SER A 73 -28.78 0.10 3.89
CA SER A 73 -28.91 0.05 2.43
C SER A 73 -27.56 -0.21 1.75
N LEU A 74 -26.49 0.49 2.18
CA LEU A 74 -25.13 0.30 1.65
C LEU A 74 -24.59 -1.10 1.92
N CYS A 75 -24.90 -1.69 3.09
CA CYS A 75 -24.53 -3.07 3.40
C CYS A 75 -25.15 -4.09 2.43
N THR A 76 -26.34 -3.79 1.91
CA THR A 76 -27.08 -4.64 0.98
C THR A 76 -26.71 -4.36 -0.47
N GLU A 77 -26.45 -3.09 -0.81
CA GLU A 77 -26.15 -2.66 -2.18
C GLU A 77 -24.71 -2.93 -2.60
N LEU A 78 -23.76 -2.87 -1.65
CA LEU A 78 -22.34 -3.11 -1.90
C LEU A 78 -21.85 -4.36 -1.14
N PRO A 79 -22.37 -5.56 -1.47
CA PRO A 79 -21.93 -6.79 -0.82
C PRO A 79 -20.52 -7.17 -1.30
N LEU A 80 -19.75 -7.81 -0.42
CA LEU A 80 -18.47 -8.42 -0.76
C LEU A 80 -18.49 -9.89 -0.38
N ALA A 81 -18.15 -10.77 -1.33
CA ALA A 81 -17.97 -12.19 -1.09
C ALA A 81 -16.76 -12.46 -0.18
N ALA A 82 -16.80 -13.54 0.60
CA ALA A 82 -15.70 -13.94 1.46
C ALA A 82 -14.39 -14.20 0.70
N SER A 83 -14.49 -14.59 -0.57
CA SER A 83 -13.38 -14.86 -1.49
C SER A 83 -12.93 -13.65 -2.31
N ALA A 84 -13.47 -12.45 -2.06
CA ALA A 84 -13.14 -11.29 -2.88
C ALA A 84 -11.63 -10.94 -2.79
N PRO A 85 -10.96 -10.65 -3.92
CA PRO A 85 -9.56 -10.27 -3.94
C PRO A 85 -9.24 -9.11 -3.00
N GLY A 86 -8.04 -9.11 -2.43
CA GLY A 86 -7.59 -8.13 -1.43
C GLY A 86 -8.03 -8.44 0.02
N GLY A 87 -8.93 -9.41 0.23
CA GLY A 87 -9.34 -9.86 1.57
C GLY A 87 -10.01 -8.75 2.40
N MET A 88 -9.81 -8.77 3.72
CA MET A 88 -10.31 -7.75 4.66
C MET A 88 -11.83 -7.46 4.52
N ILE A 89 -12.63 -8.50 4.26
CA ILE A 89 -14.03 -8.35 3.82
C ILE A 89 -14.88 -7.59 4.85
N ALA A 90 -14.85 -8.03 6.11
CA ALA A 90 -15.59 -7.36 7.18
C ALA A 90 -15.14 -5.89 7.34
N TYR A 91 -13.84 -5.63 7.23
CA TYR A 91 -13.28 -4.30 7.35
C TYR A 91 -13.68 -3.39 6.19
N ARG A 92 -13.63 -3.87 4.94
CA ARG A 92 -14.08 -3.11 3.76
C ARG A 92 -15.55 -2.76 3.83
N ARG A 93 -16.40 -3.71 4.24
CA ARG A 93 -17.84 -3.47 4.45
C ARG A 93 -18.09 -2.43 5.54
N ALA A 94 -17.38 -2.51 6.67
CA ALA A 94 -17.46 -1.50 7.72
C ALA A 94 -17.01 -0.12 7.22
N LEU A 95 -15.93 -0.05 6.43
CA LEU A 95 -15.43 1.21 5.88
C LEU A 95 -16.44 1.93 4.98
N VAL A 96 -17.20 1.21 4.14
CA VAL A 96 -18.24 1.86 3.32
C VAL A 96 -19.22 2.65 4.18
N VAL A 97 -19.71 2.01 5.25
CA VAL A 97 -20.63 2.64 6.20
C VAL A 97 -19.93 3.76 6.98
N SER A 98 -18.73 3.52 7.50
CA SER A 98 -17.99 4.52 8.28
C SER A 98 -17.63 5.75 7.45
N LEU A 99 -17.23 5.58 6.18
CA LEU A 99 -16.90 6.70 5.29
C LEU A 99 -18.15 7.51 4.93
N PHE A 100 -19.29 6.86 4.73
CA PHE A 100 -20.56 7.56 4.60
C PHE A 100 -20.92 8.31 5.89
N PHE A 101 -20.76 7.70 7.06
CA PHE A 101 -21.03 8.37 8.34
C PHE A 101 -20.13 9.60 8.54
N LYS A 102 -18.84 9.51 8.21
CA LYS A 102 -17.94 10.68 8.19
C LYS A 102 -18.42 11.76 7.21
N ALA A 103 -18.96 11.37 6.06
CA ALA A 103 -19.56 12.31 5.10
C ALA A 103 -20.77 13.03 5.69
N TYR A 104 -21.67 12.27 6.34
CA TYR A 104 -22.81 12.80 7.08
C TYR A 104 -22.37 13.86 8.08
N LEU A 105 -21.44 13.52 8.98
CA LEU A 105 -20.92 14.46 9.98
C LEU A 105 -20.28 15.71 9.36
N ALA A 106 -19.44 15.53 8.34
CA ALA A 106 -18.75 16.63 7.66
C ALA A 106 -19.70 17.58 6.94
N ILE A 107 -20.77 17.05 6.32
CA ILE A 107 -21.78 17.85 5.63
C ILE A 107 -22.73 18.52 6.63
N SER A 108 -23.16 17.81 7.68
CA SER A 108 -23.99 18.36 8.76
C SER A 108 -23.30 19.55 9.43
N LEU A 109 -22.00 19.46 9.71
CA LEU A 109 -21.22 20.58 10.26
C LEU A 109 -21.19 21.79 9.30
N LYS A 110 -21.14 21.57 7.98
CA LYS A 110 -21.20 22.64 6.97
C LYS A 110 -22.60 23.27 6.88
N LEU A 111 -23.67 22.48 7.01
CA LEU A 111 -25.05 22.97 7.04
C LEU A 111 -25.31 23.84 8.29
N SER A 112 -24.86 23.39 9.46
CA SER A 112 -25.00 24.17 10.70
C SER A 112 -24.22 25.48 10.63
N LYS A 113 -23.00 25.46 10.09
CA LYS A 113 -22.21 26.70 9.85
C LYS A 113 -22.87 27.66 8.86
N SER A 114 -23.74 27.15 7.97
CA SER A 114 -24.47 27.95 6.99
C SER A 114 -25.82 28.46 7.53
N GLY A 115 -26.17 28.14 8.78
CA GLY A 115 -27.44 28.52 9.42
C GLY A 115 -28.68 27.78 8.90
N ILE A 116 -28.49 26.67 8.16
CA ILE A 116 -29.60 25.85 7.64
C ILE A 116 -30.15 24.93 8.74
N THR A 117 -29.24 24.36 9.53
CA THR A 117 -29.56 23.48 10.67
C THR A 117 -29.09 24.12 11.97
N SER A 118 -29.68 23.70 13.10
CA SER A 118 -29.25 24.15 14.43
C SER A 118 -27.75 23.86 14.67
N SER A 119 -27.08 24.70 15.47
CA SER A 119 -25.72 24.45 15.95
C SER A 119 -25.62 23.18 16.80
N ASP A 120 -26.74 22.76 17.39
CA ASP A 120 -26.84 21.59 18.26
C ASP A 120 -27.34 20.34 17.52
N ALA A 121 -27.46 20.42 16.18
CA ALA A 121 -27.90 19.29 15.36
C ALA A 121 -26.91 18.10 15.38
N LEU A 122 -25.66 18.31 15.80
CA LEU A 122 -24.66 17.25 16.00
C LEU A 122 -24.24 17.18 17.47
N PRO A 123 -24.31 15.97 18.09
CA PRO A 123 -23.76 15.72 19.42
C PRO A 123 -22.28 16.12 19.51
N SER A 124 -21.86 16.64 20.66
CA SER A 124 -20.48 17.09 20.86
C SER A 124 -19.44 15.98 20.66
N GLU A 125 -19.80 14.75 21.02
CA GLU A 125 -18.98 13.55 20.95
C GLU A 125 -18.67 13.15 19.50
N GLU A 126 -19.57 13.47 18.57
CA GLU A 126 -19.44 13.10 17.15
C GLU A 126 -18.70 14.13 16.31
N ARG A 127 -18.48 15.35 16.83
CA ARG A 127 -17.88 16.46 16.06
C ARG A 127 -16.48 16.16 15.55
N SER A 128 -15.68 15.42 16.32
CA SER A 128 -14.34 14.99 15.90
C SER A 128 -14.36 14.09 14.66
N GLY A 129 -15.46 13.37 14.43
CA GLY A 129 -15.64 12.54 13.24
C GLY A 129 -15.78 13.34 11.94
N ALA A 130 -16.18 14.62 12.02
CA ALA A 130 -16.24 15.54 10.88
C ALA A 130 -14.86 16.14 10.52
N GLU A 131 -13.87 16.02 11.41
CA GLU A 131 -12.56 16.64 11.22
C GLU A 131 -11.72 15.92 10.16
N ILE A 132 -10.92 16.71 9.46
CA ILE A 132 -9.94 16.24 8.49
C ILE A 132 -8.63 16.04 9.23
N PHE A 133 -7.88 15.01 8.86
CA PHE A 133 -6.56 14.81 9.43
C PHE A 133 -5.61 15.95 9.05
N HIS A 134 -4.83 16.40 10.03
CA HIS A 134 -3.74 17.36 9.82
C HIS A 134 -2.43 16.74 10.33
N THR A 135 -1.37 16.84 9.53
CA THR A 135 -0.05 16.36 9.94
C THR A 135 0.45 17.21 11.12
N PRO A 136 0.73 16.60 12.29
CA PRO A 136 1.26 17.34 13.41
C PRO A 136 2.68 17.83 13.10
N VAL A 137 3.07 18.97 13.69
CA VAL A 137 4.46 19.46 13.59
C VAL A 137 5.39 18.47 14.29
N LEU A 138 6.37 17.95 13.55
CA LEU A 138 7.37 17.03 14.09
C LEU A 138 8.29 17.77 15.07
N LYS A 139 8.53 17.15 16.23
CA LYS A 139 9.44 17.67 17.27
C LYS A 139 10.36 16.54 17.72
N SER A 140 11.66 16.80 17.78
CA SER A 140 12.67 15.83 18.22
C SER A 140 13.67 16.49 19.17
N ALA A 141 14.18 15.73 20.13
CA ALA A 141 15.29 16.13 21.00
C ALA A 141 16.30 14.99 21.10
N GLN A 142 17.59 15.31 21.02
CA GLN A 142 18.69 14.36 21.20
C GLN A 142 19.59 14.85 22.34
N LEU A 143 19.91 13.96 23.27
CA LEU A 143 20.77 14.23 24.42
C LEU A 143 21.94 13.26 24.38
N PHE A 144 23.17 13.78 24.50
CA PHE A 144 24.39 12.99 24.54
C PHE A 144 25.42 13.66 25.46
N GLU A 145 26.33 12.86 25.99
CA GLU A 145 27.41 13.35 26.85
C GLU A 145 28.44 14.13 26.02
N ARG A 146 28.87 15.27 26.55
CA ARG A 146 29.93 16.06 25.93
C ARG A 146 31.27 15.54 26.39
N VAL A 147 32.22 15.44 25.46
CA VAL A 147 33.62 15.15 25.75
C VAL A 147 34.25 16.16 26.71
N CYS A 148 35.27 15.73 27.45
CA CYS A 148 36.03 16.58 28.37
C CYS A 148 36.57 17.84 27.68
N SER A 149 36.60 18.96 28.39
CA SER A 149 36.99 20.28 27.85
C SER A 149 38.46 20.37 27.41
N ASP A 150 39.31 19.51 27.96
CA ASP A 150 40.73 19.40 27.68
C ASP A 150 41.06 18.44 26.53
N GLN A 151 40.06 17.70 26.02
CA GLN A 151 40.26 16.78 24.91
C GLN A 151 40.70 17.56 23.64
N PRO A 152 41.83 17.19 23.01
CA PRO A 152 42.30 17.81 21.78
C PRO A 152 41.22 17.81 20.67
N THR A 153 41.22 18.84 19.82
CA THR A 153 40.27 18.96 18.71
C THR A 153 40.46 17.91 17.62
N CYS A 154 41.68 17.38 17.49
CA CYS A 154 42.01 16.30 16.56
C CYS A 154 41.62 14.90 17.07
N ASP A 155 41.27 14.76 18.35
CA ASP A 155 40.78 13.49 18.90
C ASP A 155 39.27 13.36 18.63
N PRO A 156 38.86 12.42 17.76
CA PRO A 156 37.46 12.26 17.37
C PRO A 156 36.64 11.45 18.39
N ILE A 157 37.28 10.78 19.36
CA ILE A 157 36.62 9.82 20.24
C ILE A 157 35.58 10.53 21.11
N GLY A 158 34.34 10.03 21.11
CA GLY A 158 33.21 10.61 21.85
C GLY A 158 32.57 11.84 21.20
N ARG A 159 33.04 12.29 20.03
CA ARG A 159 32.45 13.42 19.28
C ARG A 159 31.45 12.91 18.23
N PRO A 160 30.35 13.65 17.95
CA PRO A 160 29.39 13.29 16.92
C PRO A 160 29.93 13.60 15.52
N GLN A 161 30.91 12.82 15.09
CA GLN A 161 31.50 12.94 13.75
C GLN A 161 30.47 12.54 12.69
N VAL A 162 30.38 13.34 11.63
CA VAL A 162 29.56 13.00 10.47
C VAL A 162 30.13 11.75 9.81
N HIS A 163 29.25 10.86 9.35
CA HIS A 163 29.67 9.67 8.60
C HIS A 163 30.60 10.05 7.44
N ALA A 164 31.75 9.38 7.32
CA ALA A 164 32.83 9.79 6.40
C ALA A 164 32.38 9.90 4.92
N ALA A 165 31.38 9.12 4.51
CA ALA A 165 30.81 9.14 3.16
C ALA A 165 29.51 9.95 3.03
N ALA A 166 29.05 10.66 4.08
CA ALA A 166 27.73 11.31 4.08
C ALA A 166 27.54 12.31 2.93
N LEU A 167 28.58 13.10 2.63
CA LEU A 167 28.50 14.07 1.54
C LEU A 167 28.41 13.38 0.18
N LYS A 168 29.19 12.32 -0.04
CA LYS A 168 29.14 11.51 -1.27
C LYS A 168 27.77 10.84 -1.45
N GLN A 169 27.16 10.38 -0.35
CA GLN A 169 25.81 9.82 -0.37
C GLN A 169 24.77 10.87 -0.74
N ALA A 170 24.90 12.10 -0.19
CA ALA A 170 23.98 13.20 -0.46
C ALA A 170 24.11 13.76 -1.89
N THR A 171 25.28 13.64 -2.53
CA THR A 171 25.56 14.11 -3.89
C THR A 171 25.37 13.03 -4.96
N GLY A 172 25.22 11.77 -4.58
CA GLY A 172 25.18 10.63 -5.52
C GLY A 172 26.56 10.21 -6.05
N GLU A 173 27.65 10.63 -5.39
CA GLU A 173 29.03 10.25 -5.75
C GLU A 173 29.51 8.98 -5.03
N ALA A 174 28.74 8.48 -4.06
CA ALA A 174 29.01 7.19 -3.42
C ALA A 174 28.67 6.07 -4.41
N ILE A 175 29.67 5.31 -4.84
CA ILE A 175 29.51 4.19 -5.78
C ILE A 175 29.01 2.95 -5.03
N TYR A 176 27.81 2.48 -5.37
CA TYR A 176 27.26 1.18 -4.97
C TYR A 176 27.51 0.14 -6.06
N THR A 177 27.20 -1.14 -5.80
CA THR A 177 27.53 -2.25 -6.71
C THR A 177 27.01 -2.05 -8.14
N ASP A 178 25.78 -1.57 -8.29
CA ASP A 178 25.15 -1.36 -9.61
C ASP A 178 25.59 -0.03 -10.27
N ASP A 179 26.31 0.83 -9.55
CA ASP A 179 26.89 2.07 -10.10
C ASP A 179 28.28 1.82 -10.74
N ILE A 180 28.86 0.64 -10.52
CA ILE A 180 30.16 0.27 -11.10
C ILE A 180 29.99 0.25 -12.63
N PRO A 181 30.85 0.95 -13.39
CA PRO A 181 30.77 0.95 -14.85
C PRO A 181 30.83 -0.47 -15.41
N ARG A 182 29.93 -0.76 -16.36
CA ARG A 182 29.87 -2.08 -16.98
C ARG A 182 31.17 -2.42 -17.69
N MET A 183 31.52 -3.70 -17.65
CA MET A 183 32.64 -4.25 -18.39
C MET A 183 32.23 -4.68 -19.80
N ASP A 184 33.18 -4.66 -20.73
CA ASP A 184 32.94 -5.17 -22.08
C ASP A 184 32.64 -6.67 -22.04
N GLY A 185 31.49 -7.06 -22.62
CA GLY A 185 31.00 -8.44 -22.60
C GLY A 185 30.33 -8.87 -21.29
N GLU A 186 30.08 -7.94 -20.36
CA GLU A 186 29.22 -8.20 -19.21
C GLU A 186 27.77 -8.48 -19.64
N VAL A 187 27.14 -9.48 -19.00
CA VAL A 187 25.77 -9.92 -19.26
C VAL A 187 24.92 -9.76 -18.00
N TYR A 188 23.60 -9.65 -18.18
CA TYR A 188 22.63 -9.68 -17.09
C TYR A 188 22.22 -11.10 -16.76
N LEU A 189 21.97 -11.36 -15.48
CA LEU A 189 21.48 -12.63 -14.99
C LEU A 189 20.10 -12.45 -14.35
N ALA A 190 19.14 -13.24 -14.80
CA ALA A 190 17.78 -13.27 -14.25
C ALA A 190 17.43 -14.67 -13.73
N PHE A 191 16.96 -14.75 -12.49
CA PHE A 191 16.57 -16.03 -11.90
C PHE A 191 15.20 -16.51 -12.40
N VAL A 192 15.11 -17.81 -12.66
CA VAL A 192 13.86 -18.53 -12.86
C VAL A 192 13.42 -19.10 -11.52
N LEU A 193 12.29 -18.62 -11.01
CA LEU A 193 11.83 -18.95 -9.66
C LEU A 193 10.63 -19.90 -9.67
N SER A 194 10.53 -20.73 -8.64
CA SER A 194 9.39 -21.60 -8.39
C SER A 194 8.10 -20.79 -8.21
N THR A 195 7.05 -21.17 -8.93
CA THR A 195 5.69 -20.62 -8.74
C THR A 195 4.83 -21.52 -7.84
N LYS A 196 5.42 -22.50 -7.16
CA LYS A 196 4.72 -23.46 -6.31
C LYS A 196 5.35 -23.48 -4.92
N PRO A 197 4.55 -23.55 -3.85
CA PRO A 197 5.09 -23.62 -2.49
C PRO A 197 5.81 -24.94 -2.24
N ARG A 198 5.37 -26.04 -2.87
CA ARG A 198 6.06 -27.33 -2.83
C ARG A 198 5.63 -28.18 -4.01
N ALA A 199 6.56 -28.69 -4.81
CA ALA A 199 6.25 -29.51 -5.98
C ALA A 199 7.47 -30.27 -6.51
N LYS A 200 7.25 -31.43 -7.15
CA LYS A 200 8.30 -32.10 -7.94
C LYS A 200 8.49 -31.41 -9.28
N ILE A 201 9.74 -31.18 -9.66
CA ILE A 201 10.13 -30.71 -10.99
C ILE A 201 10.17 -31.93 -11.91
N THR A 202 9.20 -32.02 -12.82
CA THR A 202 9.12 -33.15 -13.77
C THR A 202 9.93 -32.89 -15.04
N LYS A 203 10.00 -31.64 -15.48
CA LYS A 203 10.73 -31.22 -16.69
C LYS A 203 11.14 -29.75 -16.56
N LEU A 204 12.34 -29.43 -17.03
CA LEU A 204 12.80 -28.06 -17.32
C LEU A 204 13.02 -27.94 -18.83
N ASP A 205 12.46 -26.90 -19.44
CA ASP A 205 12.55 -26.65 -20.88
C ASP A 205 12.77 -25.16 -21.12
N ALA A 206 14.01 -24.81 -21.47
CA ALA A 206 14.43 -23.43 -21.75
C ALA A 206 14.54 -23.13 -23.25
N SER A 207 14.08 -24.04 -24.13
CA SER A 207 14.27 -23.93 -25.59
C SER A 207 13.72 -22.62 -26.17
N ALA A 208 12.55 -22.18 -25.72
CA ALA A 208 11.96 -20.92 -26.16
C ALA A 208 12.78 -19.71 -25.71
N ALA A 209 13.32 -19.73 -24.49
CA ALA A 209 14.15 -18.64 -23.97
C ALA A 209 15.50 -18.58 -24.70
N LEU A 210 16.14 -19.73 -24.93
CA LEU A 210 17.40 -19.82 -25.66
C LEU A 210 17.30 -19.44 -27.14
N ALA A 211 16.08 -19.45 -27.70
CA ALA A 211 15.83 -19.00 -29.08
C ALA A 211 15.64 -17.49 -29.20
N MET A 212 15.54 -16.76 -28.07
CA MET A 212 15.42 -15.31 -28.08
C MET A 212 16.77 -14.65 -28.37
N GLU A 213 16.75 -13.59 -29.17
CA GLU A 213 17.93 -12.78 -29.47
C GLU A 213 18.53 -12.20 -28.18
N GLY A 214 19.86 -12.23 -28.07
CA GLY A 214 20.60 -11.73 -26.91
C GLY A 214 20.65 -12.68 -25.70
N VAL A 215 19.93 -13.82 -25.74
CA VAL A 215 20.04 -14.85 -24.70
C VAL A 215 21.24 -15.75 -25.00
N HIS A 216 22.14 -15.86 -24.02
CA HIS A 216 23.36 -16.66 -24.15
C HIS A 216 23.18 -18.07 -23.60
N GLN A 217 22.60 -18.19 -22.39
CA GLN A 217 22.53 -19.49 -21.71
C GLN A 217 21.45 -19.55 -20.63
N PHE A 218 20.94 -20.76 -20.40
CA PHE A 218 20.17 -21.12 -19.22
C PHE A 218 21.00 -22.06 -18.33
N PHE A 219 21.22 -21.67 -17.07
CA PHE A 219 21.89 -22.46 -16.05
C PHE A 219 20.87 -23.07 -15.09
N CYS A 220 21.09 -24.31 -14.68
CA CYS A 220 20.27 -25.04 -13.72
C CYS A 220 21.13 -26.01 -12.89
N TYR A 221 20.48 -26.81 -12.04
CA TYR A 221 21.17 -27.79 -11.18
C TYR A 221 22.04 -28.80 -11.95
N LYS A 222 21.84 -28.97 -13.27
CA LYS A 222 22.63 -29.87 -14.11
C LYS A 222 23.98 -29.29 -14.53
N ASP A 223 24.15 -27.98 -14.38
CA ASP A 223 25.38 -27.25 -14.72
C ASP A 223 26.34 -27.18 -13.52
N LEU A 224 25.97 -27.78 -12.39
CA LEU A 224 26.73 -27.87 -11.16
C LEU A 224 26.91 -29.34 -10.77
N THR A 225 28.02 -29.65 -10.08
CA THR A 225 28.13 -30.90 -9.32
C THR A 225 27.20 -30.88 -8.11
N GLU A 226 26.92 -32.05 -7.53
CA GLU A 226 26.11 -32.16 -6.31
C GLU A 226 26.68 -31.28 -5.19
N HIS A 227 28.00 -31.33 -4.97
CA HIS A 227 28.67 -30.53 -3.95
C HIS A 227 28.67 -29.02 -4.24
N GLU A 228 28.81 -28.61 -5.51
CA GLU A 228 28.71 -27.19 -5.88
C GLU A 228 27.28 -26.65 -5.75
N ASN A 229 26.28 -27.53 -5.85
CA ASN A 229 24.89 -27.15 -5.69
C ASN A 229 24.47 -27.08 -4.22
N GLU A 230 25.18 -27.72 -3.28
CA GLU A 230 24.94 -27.66 -1.84
C GLU A 230 25.44 -26.33 -1.23
N VAL A 231 24.53 -25.57 -0.62
CA VAL A 231 24.84 -24.26 -0.02
C VAL A 231 24.19 -24.08 1.34
N GLY A 232 24.72 -23.12 2.07
CA GLY A 232 24.19 -22.64 3.34
C GLY A 232 25.35 -22.24 4.27
N PRO A 233 25.17 -21.20 5.11
CA PRO A 233 26.30 -20.58 5.81
C PRO A 233 26.87 -21.44 6.95
N VAL A 234 26.08 -22.38 7.47
CA VAL A 234 26.44 -23.22 8.63
C VAL A 234 26.11 -24.68 8.34
N PHE A 235 24.88 -24.94 7.88
CA PHE A 235 24.44 -26.23 7.36
C PHE A 235 24.28 -26.09 5.85
N HIS A 236 24.75 -27.09 5.10
CA HIS A 236 24.65 -27.10 3.64
C HIS A 236 23.39 -27.88 3.23
N ASP A 237 22.22 -27.40 3.66
CA ASP A 237 20.92 -28.02 3.45
C ASP A 237 20.04 -27.28 2.42
N GLU A 238 20.59 -26.26 1.77
CA GLU A 238 19.97 -25.54 0.67
C GLU A 238 20.66 -25.88 -0.66
N HIS A 239 19.98 -25.58 -1.77
CA HIS A 239 20.54 -25.74 -3.11
C HIS A 239 20.64 -24.39 -3.84
N VAL A 240 21.73 -24.19 -4.60
CA VAL A 240 21.86 -23.03 -5.53
C VAL A 240 20.69 -23.04 -6.51
N PHE A 241 20.48 -24.19 -7.17
CA PHE A 241 19.34 -24.45 -8.04
C PHE A 241 18.57 -25.68 -7.56
N ALA A 242 17.24 -25.55 -7.45
CA ALA A 242 16.36 -26.63 -7.05
C ALA A 242 16.53 -27.88 -7.93
N ALA A 243 16.87 -29.00 -7.30
CA ALA A 243 17.08 -30.28 -7.95
C ALA A 243 15.92 -31.25 -7.65
N GLY A 244 15.05 -31.48 -8.64
CA GLY A 244 13.96 -32.47 -8.57
C GLY A 244 12.73 -32.09 -7.73
N GLU A 245 12.87 -31.28 -6.69
CA GLU A 245 11.75 -30.75 -5.88
C GLU A 245 12.00 -29.28 -5.51
N VAL A 246 10.92 -28.51 -5.41
CA VAL A 246 10.90 -27.17 -4.82
C VAL A 246 10.18 -27.22 -3.47
N HIS A 247 10.64 -26.42 -2.51
CA HIS A 247 10.18 -26.39 -1.12
C HIS A 247 9.58 -25.04 -0.69
N CYS A 248 9.66 -24.01 -1.55
CA CYS A 248 8.96 -22.75 -1.35
C CYS A 248 8.63 -22.03 -2.67
N TYR A 249 7.69 -21.09 -2.59
CA TYR A 249 7.43 -20.15 -3.68
C TYR A 249 8.61 -19.18 -3.73
N GLY A 250 9.15 -18.94 -4.92
CA GLY A 250 10.32 -18.10 -5.10
C GLY A 250 11.67 -18.84 -5.01
N GLN A 251 11.69 -20.17 -4.75
CA GLN A 251 12.94 -20.92 -4.78
C GLN A 251 13.57 -20.87 -6.17
N ILE A 252 14.89 -20.68 -6.25
CA ILE A 252 15.61 -20.58 -7.53
C ILE A 252 15.66 -21.96 -8.19
N VAL A 253 15.19 -22.05 -9.43
CA VAL A 253 15.18 -23.26 -10.27
C VAL A 253 16.29 -23.21 -11.32
N GLY A 254 16.66 -22.02 -11.75
CA GLY A 254 17.71 -21.78 -12.73
C GLY A 254 17.96 -20.28 -12.92
N ALA A 255 18.81 -19.95 -13.88
CA ALA A 255 19.14 -18.58 -14.24
C ALA A 255 19.32 -18.43 -15.75
N ILE A 256 18.87 -17.32 -16.31
CA ILE A 256 19.12 -16.93 -17.71
C ILE A 256 20.21 -15.87 -17.72
N ALA A 257 21.21 -16.03 -18.59
CA ALA A 257 22.21 -15.00 -18.90
C ALA A 257 21.92 -14.39 -20.28
N ALA A 258 21.82 -13.06 -20.37
CA ALA A 258 21.45 -12.33 -21.58
C ALA A 258 22.11 -10.94 -21.67
N ASP A 259 22.13 -10.33 -22.85
CA ASP A 259 22.70 -8.99 -23.09
C ASP A 259 21.95 -7.85 -22.37
N ASN A 260 20.64 -8.01 -22.12
CA ASN A 260 19.76 -7.02 -21.47
C ASN A 260 18.45 -7.60 -20.91
#